data_AF-A0A5P0JKV0-F1
#
_entry.id   AF-A0A5P0JKV0-F1
#
_cell.length_a   1.000
_cell.length_b   1.000
_cell.length_c   1.000
_cell.angle_alpha   90.00
_cell.angle_beta   90.00
_cell.angle_gamma   90.00
#
_symmetry.space_group_name_H-M   'P 1'
#
loop_
_entity.id
_entity.type
_entity.pdbx_description
1 polymer ?
#
loop_
_entity_poly.entity_id
_entity_poly.type
_entity_poly.pdbx_seq_one_letter_code
_entity_poly.pdbx_strand_id
1 'polypeptide(L)'
;QNYFHYCALKMSCVELARTFVFLANQGKAIHIDEPVVTPMQARQINALMATSGMYQNAGEFAWRVGLPAKSGVGGGIVAIV
;
A
#
# COMPACT_ATOMS: atom_id res chain seq x y z
N GLN A 1 11.45 -4.51 19.12
CA GLN A 1 11.46 -5.78 18.35
C GLN A 1 10.50 -5.77 17.15
N ASN A 2 9.34 -5.10 17.21
CA ASN A 2 8.29 -5.21 16.18
C ASN A 2 8.65 -4.68 14.77
N TYR A 3 9.43 -3.58 14.66
CA TYR A 3 9.76 -2.97 13.36
C TYR A 3 10.53 -3.93 12.43
N PHE A 4 11.64 -4.50 12.92
CA PHE A 4 12.45 -5.42 12.13
C PHE A 4 11.70 -6.69 11.74
N HIS A 5 10.80 -7.16 12.61
CA HIS A 5 9.97 -8.31 12.32
C HIS A 5 9.00 -8.03 11.16
N TYR A 6 8.29 -6.90 11.19
CA TYR A 6 7.39 -6.50 10.10
C TYR A 6 8.13 -6.25 8.78
N CYS A 7 9.34 -5.69 8.82
CA CYS A 7 10.16 -5.50 7.62
C CYS A 7 10.73 -6.80 7.05
N ALA A 8 10.77 -7.88 7.83
CA ALA A 8 11.27 -9.19 7.41
C ALA A 8 10.18 -10.14 6.90
N LEU A 9 8.91 -9.71 6.89
CA LEU A 9 7.81 -10.50 6.30
C LEU A 9 8.06 -10.71 4.81
N LYS A 10 8.03 -11.97 4.38
CA LYS A 10 8.25 -12.37 3.00
C LYS A 10 6.91 -12.57 2.29
N MET A 11 6.80 -12.01 1.09
CA MET A 11 5.64 -12.20 0.22
C MET A 11 6.08 -12.26 -1.25
N SER A 12 5.34 -13.01 -2.06
CA SER A 12 5.36 -12.95 -3.52
C SER A 12 4.58 -11.73 -4.04
N CYS A 13 4.73 -11.39 -5.32
CA CYS A 13 3.96 -10.31 -5.94
C CYS A 13 2.45 -10.55 -5.88
N VAL A 14 2.03 -11.82 -5.98
CA VAL A 14 0.61 -12.20 -5.91
C VAL A 14 0.06 -11.98 -4.50
N GLU A 15 0.81 -12.37 -3.47
CA GLU A 15 0.45 -12.11 -2.07
C GLU A 15 0.42 -10.61 -1.79
N LEU A 16 1.40 -9.84 -2.29
CA LEU A 16 1.42 -8.38 -2.16
C LEU A 16 0.16 -7.74 -2.74
N ALA A 17 -0.22 -8.09 -3.97
CA ALA A 17 -1.41 -7.55 -4.61
C ALA A 17 -2.70 -7.91 -3.85
N ARG A 18 -2.84 -9.16 -3.41
CA ARG A 18 -4.01 -9.63 -2.65
C ARG A 18 -4.12 -8.96 -1.28
N THR A 19 -3.00 -8.80 -0.57
CA THR A 19 -2.97 -8.22 0.77
C THR A 19 -3.41 -6.76 0.76
N PHE A 20 -3.04 -5.98 -0.26
CA PHE A 20 -3.33 -4.54 -0.31
C PHE A 20 -4.62 -4.17 -1.06
N VAL A 21 -5.35 -5.14 -1.61
CA VAL A 21 -6.59 -4.89 -2.39
C VAL A 21 -7.64 -4.12 -1.60
N PHE A 22 -7.65 -4.23 -0.27
CA PHE A 22 -8.59 -3.50 0.57
C PHE A 22 -8.42 -1.98 0.45
N LEU A 23 -7.23 -1.48 0.10
CA LEU A 23 -7.01 -0.04 -0.11
C LEU A 23 -7.65 0.49 -1.39
N ALA A 24 -7.80 -0.37 -2.41
CA ALA A 24 -8.58 -0.07 -3.61
C ALA A 24 -10.10 -0.15 -3.30
N ASN A 25 -10.50 -1.07 -2.43
CA ASN A 25 -11.89 -1.36 -2.12
C ASN A 25 -12.38 -0.72 -0.80
N GLN A 26 -12.02 0.56 -0.57
CA GLN A 26 -12.51 1.38 0.54
C GLN A 26 -12.40 0.73 1.93
N GLY A 27 -11.33 -0.04 2.17
CA GLY A 27 -11.07 -0.71 3.43
C GLY A 27 -11.48 -2.18 3.50
N LYS A 28 -12.14 -2.73 2.45
CA LYS A 28 -12.69 -4.09 2.46
C LYS A 28 -11.83 -5.09 1.68
N ALA A 29 -11.40 -6.16 2.33
CA ALA A 29 -10.75 -7.28 1.64
C ALA A 29 -11.78 -8.15 0.91
N ILE A 30 -11.33 -8.94 -0.08
CA ILE A 30 -12.21 -9.82 -0.87
C ILE A 30 -12.59 -11.10 -0.09
N HIS A 31 -11.80 -11.48 0.91
CA HIS A 31 -11.90 -12.77 1.61
C HIS A 31 -12.27 -12.63 3.10
N ILE A 32 -12.65 -11.42 3.55
CA ILE A 32 -13.00 -11.12 4.94
C ILE A 32 -14.31 -10.33 4.92
N ASP A 33 -15.27 -10.74 5.73
CA ASP A 33 -16.58 -10.06 5.81
C ASP A 33 -16.46 -8.69 6.51
N GLU A 34 -15.55 -8.58 7.47
CA GLU A 34 -15.28 -7.33 8.17
C GLU A 34 -14.26 -6.45 7.44
N PRO A 35 -14.44 -5.11 7.44
CA PRO A 35 -13.47 -4.20 6.87
C PRO A 35 -12.13 -4.27 7.62
N VAL A 36 -11.02 -4.32 6.88
CA VAL A 36 -9.66 -4.25 7.45
C VAL A 36 -9.43 -2.87 8.07
N VAL A 37 -9.95 -1.82 7.40
CA VAL A 37 -9.96 -0.44 7.89
C VAL A 37 -11.26 0.25 7.45
N THR A 38 -11.57 1.39 8.06
CA THR A 38 -12.70 2.21 7.60
C THR A 38 -12.42 2.85 6.22
N PRO A 39 -13.45 3.23 5.46
CA PRO A 39 -13.27 3.96 4.19
C PRO A 39 -12.46 5.25 4.34
N MET A 40 -12.62 5.95 5.46
CA MET A 40 -11.86 7.17 5.76
C MET A 40 -10.37 6.87 5.97
N GLN A 41 -10.05 5.82 6.73
CA GLN A 41 -8.67 5.38 6.91
C GLN A 41 -8.03 4.91 5.61
N ALA A 42 -8.75 4.17 4.77
CA ALA A 42 -8.26 3.77 3.44
C ALA A 42 -7.88 5.00 2.59
N ARG A 43 -8.74 6.04 2.57
CA ARG A 43 -8.45 7.31 1.90
C ARG A 43 -7.21 8.01 2.48
N GLN A 44 -7.07 8.04 3.80
CA GLN A 44 -5.91 8.65 4.47
C GLN A 44 -4.60 7.90 4.15
N ILE A 45 -4.64 6.56 4.18
CA ILE A 45 -3.49 5.72 3.82
C ILE A 45 -3.09 5.95 2.36
N ASN A 46 -4.06 5.96 1.43
CA ASN A 46 -3.78 6.23 0.02
C ASN A 46 -3.18 7.64 -0.19
N ALA A 47 -3.63 8.66 0.56
CA ALA A 47 -3.03 9.99 0.50
C ALA A 47 -1.56 9.98 0.96
N LEU A 48 -1.23 9.27 2.04
CA LEU A 48 0.15 9.11 2.50
C LEU A 48 1.01 8.36 1.48
N MET A 49 0.48 7.28 0.88
CA MET A 49 1.17 6.54 -0.18
C MET A 49 1.46 7.42 -1.39
N ALA A 50 0.48 8.21 -1.85
CA ALA A 50 0.65 9.12 -2.97
C ALA A 50 1.72 10.20 -2.72
N THR A 51 1.83 10.71 -1.49
CA THR A 51 2.68 11.87 -1.16
C THR A 51 4.05 11.51 -0.64
N SER A 52 4.23 10.33 -0.05
CA SER A 52 5.47 9.93 0.63
C SER A 52 5.93 8.51 0.32
N GLY A 53 5.13 7.73 -0.39
CA GLY A 53 5.36 6.29 -0.49
C GLY A 53 6.55 5.88 -1.37
N MET A 54 7.00 6.78 -2.26
CA MET A 54 8.22 6.63 -3.06
C MET A 54 9.39 7.48 -2.56
N TYR A 55 9.41 7.82 -1.27
CA TYR A 55 10.46 8.63 -0.66
C TYR A 55 10.61 9.99 -1.36
N GLN A 56 11.84 10.41 -1.65
CA GLN A 56 12.15 11.66 -2.36
C GLN A 56 11.52 11.71 -3.76
N ASN A 57 11.21 10.55 -4.36
CA ASN A 57 10.63 10.46 -5.71
C ASN A 57 9.09 10.46 -5.71
N ALA A 58 8.43 10.64 -4.56
CA ALA A 58 6.97 10.63 -4.48
C ALA A 58 6.32 11.71 -5.35
N GLY A 59 6.88 12.92 -5.42
CA GLY A 59 6.37 13.98 -6.29
C GLY A 59 6.48 13.65 -7.79
N GLU A 60 7.62 13.12 -8.24
CA GLU A 60 7.80 12.70 -9.63
C GLU A 60 6.89 11.52 -9.99
N PHE A 61 6.75 10.55 -9.09
CA PHE A 61 5.87 9.40 -9.28
C PHE A 61 4.39 9.82 -9.35
N ALA A 62 3.96 10.73 -8.47
CA ALA A 62 2.61 11.28 -8.51
C ALA A 62 2.34 12.02 -9.83
N TRP A 63 3.31 12.76 -10.36
CA TRP A 63 3.16 13.45 -11.65
C TRP A 63 3.14 12.49 -12.84
N ARG A 64 4.07 11.53 -12.90
CA ARG A 64 4.24 10.66 -14.08
C ARG A 64 3.31 9.44 -14.10
N VAL A 65 2.96 8.91 -12.93
CA VAL A 65 2.17 7.67 -12.78
C VAL A 65 0.79 7.96 -12.19
N GLY A 66 0.69 8.84 -11.20
CA GLY A 66 -0.61 9.29 -10.66
C GLY A 66 -1.33 8.29 -9.74
N LEU A 67 -0.66 7.24 -9.28
CA LEU A 67 -1.23 6.23 -8.38
C LEU A 67 -0.63 6.31 -6.97
N PRO A 68 -1.42 6.12 -5.91
CA PRO A 68 -0.89 5.85 -4.57
C PRO A 68 -0.01 4.60 -4.60
N ALA A 69 1.24 4.71 -4.15
CA ALA A 69 2.16 3.58 -4.19
C ALA A 69 3.16 3.59 -3.03
N LYS A 70 3.73 2.42 -2.73
CA LYS A 70 4.80 2.27 -1.73
C LYS A 70 5.89 1.35 -2.27
N SER A 71 7.15 1.77 -2.16
CA SER A 71 8.32 0.92 -2.44
C SER A 71 8.98 0.41 -1.16
N GLY A 72 9.68 -0.72 -1.25
CA GLY A 72 10.52 -1.27 -0.17
C GLY A 72 11.92 -1.60 -0.66
N VAL A 73 12.91 -1.53 0.23
CA VAL A 73 14.33 -1.83 -0.09
C VAL A 73 14.56 -3.28 -0.55
N GLY A 74 13.63 -4.19 -0.27
CA GLY A 74 13.61 -5.55 -0.82
C GLY A 74 13.22 -5.62 -2.31
N GLY A 75 12.99 -4.48 -2.97
CA GLY A 75 12.65 -4.38 -4.40
C GLY A 75 11.14 -4.45 -4.71
N GLY A 76 10.30 -4.73 -3.71
CA GLY A 76 8.85 -4.77 -3.89
C GLY A 76 8.24 -3.37 -4.03
N ILE A 77 7.26 -3.25 -4.92
CA ILE A 77 6.45 -2.05 -5.11
C ILE A 77 4.98 -2.45 -5.14
N VAL A 78 4.14 -1.73 -4.40
CA VAL A 78 2.67 -1.83 -4.48
C VAL A 78 2.10 -0.51 -4.95
N ALA A 79 1.12 -0.55 -5.85
CA ALA A 79 0.36 0.60 -6.33
C ALA A 79 -1.14 0.28 -6.28
N ILE A 80 -1.96 1.27 -5.93
CA ILE A 80 -3.41 1.12 -5.72
C ILE A 80 -4.16 1.87 -6.81
N VAL A 81 -5.21 1.24 -7.36
CA VAL A 81 -6.11 1.79 -8.38
C VAL A 81 -7.56 1.62 -7.96
#